data_AF-A0A2S2R2W4-F1
#
_entry.id   AF-A0A2S2R2W4-F1
#
_cell.length_a   1.000
_cell.length_b   1.000
_cell.length_c   1.000
_cell.angle_alpha   90.00
_cell.angle_beta   90.00
_cell.angle_gamma   90.00
#
_symmetry.space_group_name_H-M   'P 1'
#
loop_
_entity.id
_entity.type
_entity.pdbx_description
1 polymer ?
#
loop_
_entity_poly.entity_id
_entity_poly.type
_entity_poly.pdbx_seq_one_letter_code
_entity_poly.pdbx_strand_id
1 'polypeptide(L)'
;MTTIKTEKFQWINPDNHSIAVDDQKQPVVNENGDLIVLDNASGKCIAVPNTEDILEVFGFGYVSPPGSPKDSPERDLKSIVQVVTEADQLLWSMRTPCQKDIEATREMLALVASKKYQDMFNDQCTVKIRVWKRICEELMSKGYRIADSVNEGGIKCHQKWRNLEKSYRNYLISSTDPNTSAPKKPPPYFEALHDILKRKKKYANAVTYTQTVVVGEDMLDADTANSVTDSSIQNHLNYSDTMDELDDMDAQNDDHCYVVNSSGQVSKRFKMDPLAVCSTTSGNSNGASSNGGVGSSSYRRNVQQPDVLEQILERLVGLQKDALAAQDRQFARMEKIIKDNTAQTRRLAEVMNRLFQNSQNEDDSKNQEKMSGMTSSDAE
;
A
#
# COMPACT_ATOMS: atom_id res chain seq x y z
N MET A 1 16.57 43.49 23.82
CA MET A 1 15.81 42.36 23.24
C MET A 1 16.77 41.58 22.38
N THR A 2 17.35 40.52 22.94
CA THR A 2 18.23 39.58 22.23
C THR A 2 17.37 38.77 21.26
N THR A 3 17.60 38.94 19.96
CA THR A 3 17.00 38.12 18.92
C THR A 3 17.53 36.70 19.08
N ILE A 4 16.68 35.80 19.58
CA ILE A 4 16.94 34.37 19.67
C ILE A 4 17.15 33.90 18.22
N LYS A 5 18.37 33.45 17.91
CA LYS A 5 18.64 32.75 16.65
C LYS A 5 17.76 31.51 16.66
N THR A 6 16.93 31.32 15.63
CA THR A 6 16.21 30.07 15.42
C THR A 6 17.22 29.00 15.08
N GLU A 7 17.79 28.39 16.12
CA GLU A 7 18.61 27.19 16.02
C GLU A 7 17.78 26.06 15.39
N LYS A 8 18.46 25.26 14.57
CA LYS A 8 17.81 24.25 13.74
C LYS A 8 17.61 23.00 14.57
N PHE A 9 16.39 22.76 15.03
CA PHE A 9 16.08 21.55 15.78
C PHE A 9 15.80 20.38 14.84
N GLN A 10 16.25 19.19 15.23
CA GLN A 10 15.90 17.92 14.59
C GLN A 10 14.99 17.10 15.51
N TRP A 11 14.04 16.37 14.93
CA TRP A 11 13.15 15.47 15.66
C TRP A 11 13.63 14.02 15.50
N ILE A 12 13.88 13.33 16.62
CA ILE A 12 14.24 11.90 16.64
C ILE A 12 13.04 11.10 17.14
N ASN A 13 12.59 10.12 16.35
CA ASN A 13 11.24 9.56 16.46
C ASN A 13 11.22 8.06 16.82
N PRO A 14 10.87 7.71 18.06
CA PRO A 14 10.30 6.41 18.41
C PRO A 14 8.78 6.43 18.20
N ASP A 15 8.35 6.00 17.00
CA ASP A 15 6.98 5.61 16.61
C ASP A 15 5.83 6.64 16.84
N ASN A 16 5.54 7.03 18.08
CA ASN A 16 4.41 7.90 18.46
C ASN A 16 4.83 9.28 19.01
N HIS A 17 6.04 9.41 19.53
CA HIS A 17 6.53 10.67 20.09
C HIS A 17 7.92 10.98 19.53
N SER A 18 8.20 12.24 19.24
CA SER A 18 9.53 12.67 18.76
C SER A 18 10.17 13.60 19.78
N ILE A 19 11.44 13.40 20.13
CA ILE A 19 12.18 14.32 21.00
C ILE A 19 12.92 15.36 20.15
N ALA A 20 12.87 16.62 20.59
CA ALA A 20 13.65 17.69 19.98
C ALA A 20 15.12 17.54 20.37
N VAL A 21 16.01 17.53 19.39
CA VAL A 21 17.45 17.57 19.60
C VAL A 21 18.10 18.74 18.86
N ASP A 22 19.20 19.22 19.42
CA ASP A 22 20.04 20.25 18.80
C ASP A 22 20.96 19.68 17.71
N ASP A 23 21.81 20.54 17.12
CA ASP A 23 22.79 20.17 16.10
C ASP A 23 23.85 19.16 16.62
N GLN A 24 24.03 19.06 17.93
CA GLN A 24 24.92 18.08 18.58
C GLN A 24 24.19 16.77 18.94
N LYS A 25 22.93 16.63 18.53
CA LYS A 25 22.03 15.54 18.90
C LYS A 25 21.80 15.45 20.41
N GLN A 26 21.94 16.53 21.15
CA GLN A 26 21.59 16.57 22.56
C GLN A 26 20.10 16.91 22.72
N PRO A 27 19.39 16.29 23.67
CA PRO A 27 17.99 16.62 23.94
C PRO A 27 17.83 18.08 24.34
N VAL A 28 16.88 18.77 23.71
CA VAL A 28 16.57 20.17 24.01
C VAL A 28 15.67 20.22 25.25
N VAL A 29 16.10 21.00 26.25
CA VAL A 29 15.35 21.26 27.48
C VAL A 29 14.77 22.67 27.48
N ASN A 30 13.61 22.85 28.12
CA ASN A 30 12.99 24.15 28.34
C ASN A 30 13.64 24.89 29.54
N GLU A 31 13.09 26.06 29.90
CA GLU A 31 13.56 26.87 31.03
C GLU A 31 13.43 26.18 32.41
N ASN A 32 12.55 25.18 32.53
CA ASN A 32 12.36 24.39 33.74
C ASN A 32 13.27 23.16 33.80
N GLY A 33 14.06 22.89 32.74
CA GLY A 33 14.86 21.69 32.61
C GLY A 33 14.10 20.46 32.12
N ASP A 34 12.85 20.61 31.66
CA ASP A 34 12.05 19.53 31.09
C ASP A 34 12.37 19.32 29.60
N LEU A 35 12.30 18.08 29.14
CA LEU A 35 12.47 17.70 27.73
C LEU A 35 11.29 18.15 26.88
N ILE A 36 11.58 18.63 25.66
CA ILE A 36 10.55 19.00 24.69
C ILE A 36 10.26 17.80 23.76
N VAL A 37 9.05 17.25 23.88
CA VAL A 37 8.59 16.10 23.10
C VAL A 37 7.40 16.52 22.23
N LEU A 38 7.41 16.14 20.96
CA LEU A 38 6.30 16.29 20.03
C LEU A 38 5.47 15.01 20.03
N ASP A 39 4.20 15.13 20.41
CA ASP A 39 3.23 14.05 20.16
C ASP A 39 2.88 14.04 18.67
N ASN A 40 3.26 12.97 17.96
CA ASN A 40 3.07 12.87 16.51
C ASN A 40 1.58 12.76 16.13
N ALA A 41 0.72 12.27 17.03
CA ALA A 41 -0.70 12.11 16.76
C ALA A 41 -1.45 13.44 16.85
N SER A 42 -1.16 14.24 17.87
CA SER A 42 -1.81 15.55 18.05
C SER A 42 -1.06 16.72 17.39
N GLY A 43 0.22 16.54 17.05
CA GLY A 43 1.10 17.59 16.56
C GLY A 43 1.45 18.64 17.62
N LYS A 44 1.20 18.37 18.91
CA LYS A 44 1.47 19.30 20.01
C LYS A 44 2.79 18.98 20.70
N CYS A 45 3.54 20.02 21.03
CA CYS A 45 4.70 19.92 21.90
C CYS A 45 4.24 19.83 23.35
N ILE A 46 4.77 18.85 24.08
CA ILE A 46 4.58 18.64 25.51
C ILE A 46 5.94 18.72 26.22
N ALA A 47 5.94 19.30 27.41
CA ALA A 47 7.10 19.30 28.30
C ALA A 47 7.03 18.05 29.20
N VAL A 48 8.12 17.29 29.27
CA VAL A 48 8.18 16.04 30.03
C VAL A 48 9.40 16.09 30.95
N PRO A 49 9.29 15.66 32.23
CA PRO A 49 10.43 15.70 33.15
C PRO A 49 11.69 15.06 32.56
N ASN A 50 12.84 15.69 32.75
CA ASN A 50 14.12 15.16 32.29
C ASN A 50 14.63 14.08 33.27
N THR A 51 14.02 12.90 33.19
CA THR A 51 14.43 11.71 33.95
C THR A 51 15.17 10.72 33.05
N GLU A 52 16.05 9.92 33.66
CA GLU A 52 16.82 8.88 32.97
C GLU A 52 15.92 7.87 32.26
N ASP A 53 14.80 7.49 32.89
CA ASP A 53 13.79 6.59 32.30
C ASP A 53 13.24 7.13 30.98
N ILE A 54 12.98 8.44 30.89
CA ILE A 54 12.46 9.06 29.68
C ILE A 54 13.56 9.13 28.62
N LEU A 55 14.78 9.51 29.02
CA LEU A 55 15.93 9.51 28.11
C LEU A 55 16.19 8.11 27.53
N GLU A 56 16.06 7.05 28.33
CA GLU A 56 16.22 5.67 27.89
C GLU A 56 15.19 5.28 26.81
N VAL A 57 13.93 5.69 26.95
CA VAL A 57 12.88 5.47 25.93
C VAL A 57 13.26 6.07 24.58
N PHE A 58 13.96 7.21 24.58
CA PHE A 58 14.43 7.87 23.35
C PHE A 58 15.85 7.43 22.93
N GLY A 59 16.45 6.44 23.59
CA GLY A 59 17.79 5.93 23.27
C GLY A 59 18.96 6.80 23.76
N PHE A 60 18.70 7.72 24.69
CA PHE A 60 19.69 8.57 25.34
C PHE A 60 20.17 8.04 26.70
N GLY A 61 19.72 6.85 27.11
CA GLY A 61 20.15 6.21 28.35
C GLY A 61 21.68 6.11 28.40
N TYR A 62 22.27 6.51 29.53
CA TYR A 62 23.71 6.44 29.74
C TYR A 62 24.15 4.97 29.69
N VAL A 63 24.74 4.56 28.57
CA VAL A 63 25.47 3.29 28.50
C VAL A 63 26.67 3.46 29.40
N SER A 64 26.56 2.97 30.64
CA SER A 64 27.65 3.00 31.61
C SER A 64 28.93 2.48 30.94
N PRO A 65 30.04 3.22 30.99
CA PRO A 65 31.31 2.77 30.44
C PRO A 65 31.66 1.38 30.99
N PRO A 66 32.07 0.43 30.14
CA PRO A 66 32.37 -0.93 30.58
C PRO A 66 33.66 -0.88 31.40
N GLY A 67 33.57 -0.81 32.73
CA GLY A 67 34.80 -0.73 33.53
C GLY A 67 34.73 -0.68 35.06
N SER A 68 33.57 -0.71 35.72
CA SER A 68 33.53 -0.61 37.20
C SER A 68 32.93 -1.85 37.86
N PRO A 69 33.68 -2.55 38.74
CA PRO A 69 33.19 -3.69 39.52
C PRO A 69 32.04 -3.32 40.45
N LYS A 70 30.96 -4.09 40.35
CA LYS A 70 29.74 -4.09 41.17
C LYS A 70 30.03 -4.55 42.60
N ASP A 71 29.58 -3.77 43.57
CA ASP A 71 29.06 -4.26 44.85
C ASP A 71 28.00 -3.27 45.37
N SER A 72 26.75 -3.44 44.94
CA SER A 72 25.60 -2.82 45.61
C SER A 72 24.30 -3.55 45.31
N PRO A 73 23.40 -3.64 46.31
CA PRO A 73 22.35 -4.62 46.35
C PRO A 73 21.20 -4.27 45.41
N GLU A 74 20.69 -5.33 44.79
CA GLU A 74 19.53 -5.42 43.91
C GLU A 74 18.36 -4.54 44.39
N ARG A 75 18.15 -3.42 43.69
CA ARG A 75 16.81 -2.83 43.60
C ARG A 75 16.12 -3.47 42.42
N ASP A 76 15.22 -4.38 42.74
CA ASP A 76 14.25 -5.03 41.86
C ASP A 76 13.27 -3.97 41.31
N LEU A 77 13.78 -3.10 40.43
CA LEU A 77 12.96 -2.19 39.64
C LEU A 77 12.43 -2.99 38.46
N LYS A 78 11.24 -3.56 38.66
CA LYS A 78 10.38 -3.99 37.57
C LYS A 78 10.22 -2.82 36.61
N SER A 79 10.98 -2.89 35.53
CA SER A 79 10.85 -2.08 34.35
C SER A 79 9.38 -2.02 33.94
N ILE A 80 8.73 -0.89 34.22
CA ILE A 80 7.48 -0.47 33.57
C ILE A 80 7.89 0.13 32.22
N VAL A 81 8.68 -0.60 31.44
CA VAL A 81 8.62 -0.48 29.99
C VAL A 81 7.30 -1.14 29.66
N GLN A 82 6.35 -0.36 29.19
CA GLN A 82 5.20 -0.90 28.49
C GLN A 82 5.78 -1.64 27.29
N VAL A 83 6.06 -2.92 27.50
CA VAL A 83 6.32 -3.91 26.47
C VAL A 83 5.09 -3.83 25.59
N VAL A 84 5.14 -2.97 24.56
CA VAL A 84 4.32 -3.12 23.37
C VAL A 84 4.79 -4.45 22.84
N THR A 85 4.12 -5.50 23.31
CA THR A 85 4.45 -6.87 23.01
C THR A 85 4.54 -6.95 21.50
N GLU A 86 5.70 -7.38 20.99
CA GLU A 86 5.92 -7.61 19.55
C GLU A 86 4.80 -8.45 18.90
N ALA A 87 3.94 -9.09 19.70
CA ALA A 87 2.72 -9.78 19.31
C ALA A 87 1.68 -8.87 18.61
N ASP A 88 1.64 -7.57 18.90
CA ASP A 88 0.58 -6.69 18.39
C ASP A 88 0.99 -5.86 17.17
N GLN A 89 2.25 -5.90 16.74
CA GLN A 89 2.69 -5.10 15.60
C GLN A 89 2.11 -5.62 14.28
N LEU A 90 1.45 -4.74 13.53
CA LEU A 90 0.95 -5.05 12.19
C LEU A 90 2.13 -5.18 11.21
N LEU A 91 2.27 -6.35 10.61
CA LEU A 91 3.37 -6.64 9.68
C LEU A 91 3.22 -5.87 8.37
N TRP A 92 4.36 -5.55 7.77
CA TRP A 92 4.52 -4.81 6.51
C TRP A 92 3.94 -3.38 6.52
N SER A 93 3.65 -2.84 7.70
CA SER A 93 3.24 -1.44 7.88
C SER A 93 4.45 -0.48 7.97
N MET A 94 5.60 -0.98 8.42
CA MET A 94 6.83 -0.21 8.62
C MET A 94 7.68 -0.16 7.35
N ARG A 95 8.46 0.92 7.20
CA ARG A 95 9.39 1.11 6.08
C ARG A 95 10.58 0.14 6.15
N THR A 96 11.03 -0.16 7.36
CA THR A 96 12.13 -1.09 7.63
C THR A 96 11.54 -2.42 8.10
N PRO A 97 11.79 -3.55 7.40
CA PRO A 97 11.28 -4.84 7.82
C PRO A 97 11.86 -5.26 9.17
N CYS A 98 11.00 -5.70 10.10
CA CYS A 98 11.44 -6.34 11.34
C CYS A 98 11.71 -7.84 11.13
N GLN A 99 12.24 -8.53 12.14
CA GLN A 99 12.53 -9.97 12.06
C GLN A 99 11.24 -10.78 11.79
N LYS A 100 10.13 -10.43 12.44
CA LYS A 100 8.82 -11.05 12.16
C LYS A 100 8.32 -10.79 10.75
N ASP A 101 8.58 -9.61 10.17
CA ASP A 101 8.24 -9.33 8.77
C ASP A 101 8.98 -10.25 7.80
N ILE A 102 10.25 -10.53 8.10
CA ILE A 102 11.11 -11.41 7.31
C ILE A 102 10.56 -12.83 7.36
N GLU A 103 10.25 -13.34 8.55
CA GLU A 103 9.68 -14.67 8.74
C GLU A 103 8.31 -14.81 8.08
N ALA A 104 7.40 -13.86 8.30
CA ALA A 104 6.10 -13.85 7.64
C ALA A 104 6.21 -13.79 6.11
N THR A 105 7.19 -13.05 5.58
CA THR A 105 7.45 -13.02 4.13
C THR A 105 7.91 -14.39 3.62
N ARG A 106 8.82 -15.06 4.33
CA ARG A 106 9.26 -16.42 3.96
C ARG A 106 8.09 -17.41 3.99
N GLU A 107 7.27 -17.34 5.03
CA GLU A 107 6.12 -18.22 5.18
C GLU A 107 5.08 -17.97 4.08
N MET A 108 4.81 -16.70 3.75
CA MET A 108 3.95 -16.35 2.63
C MET A 108 4.47 -16.93 1.31
N LEU A 109 5.78 -16.82 1.04
CA LEU A 109 6.39 -17.38 -0.17
C LEU A 109 6.29 -18.92 -0.20
N ALA A 110 6.48 -19.60 0.94
CA ALA A 110 6.32 -21.04 1.04
C ALA A 110 4.87 -21.48 0.75
N LEU A 111 3.88 -20.76 1.28
CA LEU A 111 2.47 -20.98 0.98
C LEU A 111 2.18 -20.79 -0.51
N VAL A 112 2.65 -19.70 -1.10
CA VAL A 112 2.49 -19.45 -2.54
C VAL A 112 3.16 -20.54 -3.38
N ALA A 113 4.34 -21.03 -2.98
CA ALA A 113 5.05 -22.10 -3.69
C ALA A 113 4.37 -23.47 -3.57
N SER A 114 3.55 -23.68 -2.53
CA SER A 114 2.91 -24.96 -2.26
C SER A 114 1.98 -25.39 -3.39
N LYS A 115 1.90 -26.69 -3.63
CA LYS A 115 1.02 -27.27 -4.66
C LYS A 115 -0.45 -26.84 -4.48
N LYS A 116 -0.94 -26.86 -3.24
CA LYS A 116 -2.31 -26.46 -2.88
C LYS A 116 -2.68 -25.09 -3.45
N TYR A 117 -1.84 -24.08 -3.23
CA TYR A 117 -2.13 -22.72 -3.68
C TYR A 117 -1.76 -22.51 -5.15
N GLN A 118 -0.74 -23.19 -5.67
CA GLN A 118 -0.42 -23.17 -7.10
C GLN A 118 -1.60 -23.70 -7.94
N ASP A 119 -2.23 -24.81 -7.53
CA ASP A 119 -3.39 -25.37 -8.22
C ASP A 119 -4.56 -24.37 -8.23
N MET A 120 -4.79 -23.68 -7.09
CA MET A 120 -5.79 -22.61 -7.01
C MET A 120 -5.46 -21.37 -7.85
N PHE A 121 -4.19 -21.00 -8.00
CA PHE A 121 -3.78 -19.88 -8.85
C PHE A 121 -3.86 -20.22 -10.35
N ASN A 122 -3.76 -21.51 -10.70
CA ASN A 122 -3.87 -22.00 -12.07
C ASN A 122 -5.33 -22.25 -12.48
N ASP A 123 -6.23 -22.43 -11.51
CA ASP A 123 -7.66 -22.53 -11.75
C ASP A 123 -8.24 -21.19 -12.24
N GLN A 124 -8.74 -21.20 -13.47
CA GLN A 124 -9.33 -20.03 -14.13
C GLN A 124 -10.66 -19.60 -13.50
N CYS A 125 -11.36 -20.51 -12.82
CA CYS A 125 -12.63 -20.21 -12.16
C CYS A 125 -12.42 -19.57 -10.78
N THR A 126 -11.24 -19.73 -10.18
CA THR A 126 -10.97 -19.20 -8.85
C THR A 126 -10.56 -17.74 -8.92
N VAL A 127 -11.37 -16.88 -8.30
CA VAL A 127 -11.04 -15.45 -8.14
C VAL A 127 -9.76 -15.32 -7.30
N LYS A 128 -8.69 -14.76 -7.88
CA LYS A 128 -7.35 -14.68 -7.27
C LYS A 128 -7.34 -14.04 -5.89
N ILE A 129 -8.16 -13.02 -5.64
CA ILE A 129 -8.23 -12.38 -4.31
C ILE A 129 -8.71 -13.35 -3.22
N ARG A 130 -9.55 -14.35 -3.55
CA ARG A 130 -9.96 -15.39 -2.60
C ARG A 130 -8.80 -16.29 -2.19
N VAL A 131 -7.88 -16.56 -3.12
CA VAL A 131 -6.65 -17.31 -2.85
C VAL A 131 -5.79 -16.55 -1.84
N TRP A 132 -5.60 -15.24 -2.05
CA TRP A 132 -4.82 -14.39 -1.14
C TRP A 132 -5.43 -14.26 0.25
N LYS A 133 -6.77 -14.19 0.35
CA LYS A 133 -7.46 -14.22 1.65
C LYS A 133 -7.16 -15.53 2.41
N ARG A 134 -7.21 -16.68 1.73
CA ARG A 134 -6.85 -17.98 2.34
C ARG A 134 -5.38 -18.05 2.77
N ILE A 135 -4.45 -17.45 2.01
CA ILE A 135 -3.04 -17.36 2.42
C ILE A 135 -2.92 -16.50 3.68
N CYS A 136 -3.63 -15.38 3.74
CA CYS A 136 -3.65 -14.51 4.92
C CYS A 136 -4.20 -15.24 6.16
N GLU A 137 -5.29 -16.02 6.02
CA GLU A 137 -5.83 -16.84 7.10
C GLU A 137 -4.78 -17.82 7.65
N GLU A 138 -4.01 -18.48 6.78
CA GLU A 138 -2.94 -19.38 7.20
C GLU A 138 -1.74 -18.66 7.84
N LEU A 139 -1.45 -17.42 7.46
CA LEU A 139 -0.44 -16.61 8.14
C LEU A 139 -0.91 -16.18 9.52
N MET A 140 -2.15 -15.72 9.63
CA MET A 140 -2.74 -15.30 10.91
C MET A 140 -2.86 -16.48 11.88
N SER A 141 -3.19 -17.69 11.40
CA SER A 141 -3.23 -18.88 12.24
C SER A 141 -1.85 -19.31 12.77
N LYS A 142 -0.76 -18.90 12.10
CA LYS A 142 0.63 -19.07 12.55
C LYS A 142 1.10 -17.95 13.49
N GLY A 143 0.23 -17.00 13.84
CA GLY A 143 0.54 -15.89 14.75
C GLY A 143 1.09 -14.65 14.06
N TYR A 144 1.07 -14.58 12.72
CA TYR A 144 1.48 -13.37 11.99
C TYR A 144 0.32 -12.39 11.86
N ARG A 145 0.39 -11.25 12.57
CA ARG A 145 -0.65 -10.22 12.52
C ARG A 145 -0.47 -9.30 11.29
N ILE A 146 -1.04 -9.70 10.15
CA ILE A 146 -0.95 -8.93 8.88
C ILE A 146 -1.91 -7.71 8.87
N ALA A 147 -3.13 -7.91 9.35
CA ALA A 147 -4.21 -6.92 9.40
C ALA A 147 -5.23 -7.30 10.47
N ASP A 148 -6.15 -6.39 10.77
CA ASP A 148 -7.25 -6.66 11.73
C ASP A 148 -8.35 -7.54 11.13
N SER A 149 -8.42 -7.63 9.80
CA SER A 149 -9.35 -8.49 9.10
C SER A 149 -8.67 -9.28 7.98
N VAL A 150 -9.17 -10.49 7.72
CA VAL A 150 -8.72 -11.34 6.60
C VAL A 150 -8.89 -10.64 5.25
N ASN A 151 -9.95 -9.84 5.11
CA ASN A 151 -10.24 -9.12 3.86
C ASN A 151 -9.11 -8.12 3.53
N GLU A 152 -8.73 -7.30 4.49
CA GLU A 152 -7.61 -6.35 4.34
C GLU A 152 -6.27 -7.08 4.25
N GLY A 153 -6.07 -8.12 5.07
CA GLY A 153 -4.84 -8.90 5.07
C GLY A 153 -4.59 -9.63 3.74
N GLY A 154 -5.65 -10.11 3.08
CA GLY A 154 -5.55 -10.66 1.72
C GLY A 154 -5.07 -9.64 0.70
N ILE A 155 -5.53 -8.38 0.79
CA ILE A 155 -5.05 -7.29 -0.07
C ILE A 155 -3.57 -6.99 0.22
N LYS A 156 -3.17 -6.94 1.50
CA LYS A 156 -1.77 -6.72 1.89
C LYS A 156 -0.85 -7.84 1.41
N CYS A 157 -1.27 -9.11 1.51
CA CYS A 157 -0.52 -10.25 0.97
C CYS A 157 -0.32 -10.12 -0.54
N HIS A 158 -1.38 -9.78 -1.27
CA HIS A 158 -1.29 -9.56 -2.72
C HIS A 158 -0.34 -8.40 -3.06
N GLN A 159 -0.45 -7.26 -2.38
CA GLN A 159 0.43 -6.11 -2.60
C GLN A 159 1.89 -6.45 -2.30
N LYS A 160 2.16 -7.16 -1.19
CA LYS A 160 3.50 -7.64 -0.83
C LYS A 160 4.08 -8.53 -1.92
N TRP A 161 3.30 -9.48 -2.42
CA TRP A 161 3.69 -10.33 -3.54
C TRP A 161 4.03 -9.53 -4.80
N ARG A 162 3.19 -8.56 -5.19
CA ARG A 162 3.44 -7.71 -6.37
C ARG A 162 4.73 -6.90 -6.25
N ASN A 163 5.03 -6.39 -5.05
CA ASN A 163 6.28 -5.67 -4.77
C ASN A 163 7.51 -6.58 -4.91
N LEU A 164 7.43 -7.80 -4.38
CA LEU A 164 8.50 -8.81 -4.50
C LEU A 164 8.70 -9.23 -5.96
N GLU A 165 7.62 -9.51 -6.68
CA GLU A 165 7.66 -9.87 -8.09
C GLU A 165 8.26 -8.75 -8.96
N LYS A 166 7.92 -7.49 -8.67
CA LYS A 166 8.51 -6.32 -9.34
C LYS A 166 10.01 -6.22 -9.09
N SER A 167 10.45 -6.40 -7.84
CA SER A 167 11.88 -6.37 -7.50
C SER A 167 12.66 -7.49 -8.21
N TYR A 168 12.11 -8.71 -8.24
CA TYR A 168 12.66 -9.84 -8.98
C TYR A 168 12.79 -9.54 -10.48
N ARG A 169 11.72 -9.05 -11.11
CA ARG A 169 11.74 -8.70 -12.54
C ARG A 169 12.76 -7.62 -12.85
N ASN A 170 12.79 -6.55 -12.05
CA ASN A 170 13.74 -5.45 -12.24
C ASN A 170 15.19 -5.93 -12.15
N TYR A 171 15.46 -6.86 -11.23
CA TYR A 171 16.77 -7.48 -11.12
C TYR A 171 17.15 -8.22 -12.41
N LEU A 172 16.27 -9.11 -12.90
CA LEU A 172 16.51 -9.86 -14.14
C LEU A 172 16.74 -8.96 -15.36
N ILE A 173 15.95 -7.90 -15.51
CA ILE A 173 16.14 -6.93 -16.59
C ILE A 173 17.52 -6.29 -16.47
N SER A 174 17.88 -5.83 -15.27
CA SER A 174 19.15 -5.15 -15.06
C SER A 174 20.38 -6.04 -15.09
N SER A 175 20.24 -7.35 -14.83
CA SER A 175 21.33 -8.31 -14.96
C SER A 175 21.58 -8.71 -16.42
N THR A 176 20.63 -8.44 -17.32
CA THR A 176 20.72 -8.78 -18.74
C THR A 176 21.20 -7.60 -19.60
N ASP A 177 21.26 -6.38 -19.03
CA ASP A 177 21.70 -5.20 -19.76
C ASP A 177 23.24 -5.18 -19.90
N PRO A 178 23.80 -5.33 -21.12
CA PRO A 178 25.24 -5.35 -21.34
C PRO A 178 25.94 -4.04 -20.96
N ASN A 179 25.20 -2.94 -20.81
CA ASN A 179 25.76 -1.64 -20.42
C ASN A 179 25.86 -1.46 -18.90
N THR A 180 25.30 -2.38 -18.09
CA THR A 180 25.38 -2.30 -16.63
C THR A 180 26.69 -2.93 -16.16
N SER A 181 27.73 -2.11 -16.03
CA SER A 181 29.11 -2.54 -15.75
C SER A 181 29.37 -3.07 -14.33
N ALA A 182 28.37 -3.12 -13.44
CA ALA A 182 28.52 -3.62 -12.08
C ALA A 182 27.50 -4.72 -11.76
N PRO A 183 27.96 -5.90 -11.26
CA PRO A 183 27.06 -6.96 -10.83
C PRO A 183 26.19 -6.45 -9.68
N LYS A 184 24.88 -6.35 -9.93
CA LYS A 184 23.91 -6.00 -8.88
C LYS A 184 23.76 -7.19 -7.96
N LYS A 185 23.74 -6.92 -6.65
CA LYS A 185 23.39 -7.94 -5.66
C LYS A 185 21.93 -8.38 -5.90
N PRO A 186 21.62 -9.68 -5.81
CA PRO A 186 20.25 -10.16 -5.95
C PRO A 186 19.35 -9.54 -4.87
N PRO A 187 18.08 -9.26 -5.20
CA PRO A 187 17.15 -8.72 -4.22
C PRO A 187 16.88 -9.75 -3.11
N PRO A 188 16.39 -9.30 -1.94
CA PRO A 188 15.94 -10.21 -0.90
C PRO A 188 14.96 -11.25 -1.46
N TYR A 189 15.08 -12.50 -1.00
CA TYR A 189 14.23 -13.63 -1.41
C TYR A 189 14.30 -14.01 -2.90
N PHE A 190 15.38 -13.62 -3.60
CA PHE A 190 15.55 -13.95 -5.02
C PHE A 190 15.37 -15.44 -5.32
N GLU A 191 16.06 -16.33 -4.60
CA GLU A 191 15.99 -17.78 -4.83
C GLU A 191 14.56 -18.32 -4.72
N ALA A 192 13.86 -17.99 -3.62
CA ALA A 192 12.48 -18.42 -3.40
C ALA A 192 11.54 -17.90 -4.50
N LEU A 193 11.69 -16.65 -4.93
CA LEU A 193 10.92 -16.09 -6.04
C LEU A 193 11.28 -16.75 -7.36
N HIS A 194 12.57 -17.00 -7.59
CA HIS A 194 13.07 -17.64 -8.80
C HIS A 194 12.45 -19.03 -8.94
N ASP A 195 12.40 -19.84 -7.89
CA ASP A 195 11.78 -21.17 -7.91
C ASP A 195 10.28 -21.15 -8.24
N ILE A 196 9.56 -20.15 -7.75
CA ILE A 196 8.13 -19.98 -8.02
C ILE A 196 7.92 -19.47 -9.45
N LEU A 197 8.70 -18.48 -9.88
CA LEU A 197 8.44 -17.71 -11.09
C LEU A 197 9.11 -18.25 -12.35
N LYS A 198 10.25 -18.96 -12.24
CA LYS A 198 11.00 -19.49 -13.40
C LYS A 198 10.18 -20.41 -14.30
N ARG A 199 9.16 -21.08 -13.74
CA ARG A 199 8.23 -21.95 -14.48
C ARG A 199 7.21 -21.18 -15.32
N LYS A 200 7.01 -19.88 -15.07
CA LYS A 200 6.07 -19.06 -15.84
C LYS A 200 6.73 -18.63 -17.15
N LYS A 201 6.05 -18.86 -18.28
CA LYS A 201 6.55 -18.51 -19.63
C LYS A 201 7.09 -17.08 -19.73
N LYS A 202 6.43 -16.12 -19.06
CA LYS A 202 6.86 -14.71 -19.03
C LYS A 202 8.26 -14.46 -18.43
N TYR A 203 8.80 -15.39 -17.66
CA TYR A 203 10.14 -15.27 -17.05
C TYR A 203 11.14 -16.29 -17.62
N ALA A 204 10.68 -17.27 -18.40
CA ALA A 204 11.54 -18.30 -18.98
C ALA A 204 12.67 -17.72 -19.85
N ASN A 205 12.39 -16.65 -20.61
CA ASN A 205 13.39 -16.01 -21.48
C ASN A 205 14.50 -15.27 -20.70
N ALA A 206 14.25 -14.90 -19.44
CA ALA A 206 15.25 -14.27 -18.58
C ALA A 206 16.14 -15.30 -17.85
N VAL A 207 15.66 -16.55 -17.68
CA VAL A 207 16.36 -17.61 -16.93
C VAL A 207 17.54 -18.18 -17.71
N THR A 208 17.46 -18.22 -19.04
CA THR A 208 18.55 -18.74 -19.90
C THR A 208 19.88 -17.97 -19.74
N TYR A 209 19.83 -16.73 -19.24
CA TYR A 209 21.01 -15.88 -19.07
C TYR A 209 21.63 -15.91 -17.68
N THR A 210 20.88 -16.21 -16.61
CA THR A 210 21.48 -16.33 -15.27
C THR A 210 22.38 -17.56 -15.14
N GLN A 211 22.16 -18.60 -15.95
CA GLN A 211 22.94 -19.83 -15.91
C GLN A 211 24.29 -19.73 -16.65
N THR A 212 24.44 -18.77 -17.57
CA THR A 212 25.70 -18.56 -18.32
C THR A 212 26.72 -17.72 -17.56
N VAL A 213 26.32 -16.96 -16.52
CA VAL A 213 27.24 -16.09 -15.76
C VAL A 213 27.92 -16.79 -14.59
N VAL A 214 27.39 -17.93 -14.11
CA VAL A 214 27.94 -18.66 -12.94
C VAL A 214 28.85 -19.85 -13.33
N VAL A 215 28.90 -20.23 -14.61
CA VAL A 215 29.77 -21.33 -15.12
C VAL A 215 30.89 -20.77 -16.00
N GLY A 216 31.55 -19.72 -15.50
CA GLY A 216 32.50 -18.92 -16.28
C GLY A 216 33.83 -18.66 -15.58
N GLU A 217 34.27 -19.51 -14.65
CA GLU A 217 35.65 -19.55 -14.18
C GLU A 217 36.02 -21.04 -14.01
N ASP A 218 37.17 -21.44 -14.53
CA ASP A 218 37.72 -22.81 -14.59
C ASP A 218 37.29 -23.71 -15.76
N MET A 219 37.72 -23.38 -16.98
CA MET A 219 38.37 -24.42 -17.80
C MET A 219 39.34 -23.84 -18.84
N LEU A 220 40.59 -24.24 -18.69
CA LEU A 220 41.74 -23.97 -19.55
C LEU A 220 41.63 -24.72 -20.89
N ASP A 221 42.21 -24.08 -21.91
CA ASP A 221 42.89 -24.62 -23.10
C ASP A 221 42.37 -25.93 -23.73
N ALA A 222 41.83 -25.81 -24.95
CA ALA A 222 42.22 -26.67 -26.07
C ALA A 222 41.72 -26.10 -27.40
N ASP A 223 42.67 -25.86 -28.30
CA ASP A 223 42.48 -25.59 -29.71
C ASP A 223 41.46 -26.54 -30.37
N THR A 224 40.43 -26.00 -31.03
CA THR A 224 39.85 -26.63 -32.23
C THR A 224 39.17 -25.56 -33.09
N ALA A 225 39.67 -25.45 -34.31
CA ALA A 225 39.25 -24.51 -35.33
C ALA A 225 37.88 -24.87 -35.96
N ASN A 226 37.26 -23.82 -36.51
CA ASN A 226 36.27 -23.81 -37.60
C ASN A 226 34.94 -24.56 -37.42
N SER A 227 33.87 -23.77 -37.25
CA SER A 227 32.78 -23.78 -38.24
C SER A 227 32.00 -22.48 -38.18
N VAL A 228 32.14 -21.69 -39.24
CA VAL A 228 31.38 -20.47 -39.53
C VAL A 228 29.96 -20.90 -39.91
N THR A 229 28.98 -20.62 -39.04
CA THR A 229 27.59 -20.42 -39.46
C THR A 229 27.15 -19.06 -38.97
N ASP A 230 27.32 -18.11 -39.88
CA ASP A 230 26.67 -16.82 -39.96
C ASP A 230 25.15 -17.00 -39.80
N SER A 231 24.63 -16.55 -38.68
CA SER A 231 23.21 -16.27 -38.51
C SER A 231 23.11 -14.98 -37.71
N SER A 232 23.37 -13.89 -38.42
CA SER A 232 23.00 -12.54 -38.03
C SER A 232 21.49 -12.45 -37.82
N ILE A 233 21.03 -12.78 -36.61
CA ILE A 233 19.71 -12.38 -36.10
C ILE A 233 19.94 -11.14 -35.26
N GLN A 234 19.98 -10.01 -35.97
CA GLN A 234 19.91 -8.69 -35.38
C GLN A 234 18.48 -8.48 -34.86
N ASN A 235 18.19 -9.05 -33.68
CA ASN A 235 16.93 -8.81 -32.97
C ASN A 235 16.92 -7.39 -32.42
N HIS A 236 16.57 -6.45 -33.28
CA HIS A 236 16.23 -5.08 -32.93
C HIS A 236 14.91 -5.09 -32.15
N LEU A 237 14.97 -5.39 -30.85
CA LEU A 237 13.81 -5.28 -29.95
C LEU A 237 13.53 -3.79 -29.70
N ASN A 238 12.77 -3.21 -30.61
CA ASN A 238 11.98 -2.02 -30.36
C ASN A 238 10.82 -2.45 -29.45
N TYR A 239 11.09 -2.54 -28.14
CA TYR A 239 10.09 -2.86 -27.12
C TYR A 239 9.23 -1.62 -26.90
N SER A 240 8.19 -1.47 -27.74
CA SER A 240 7.13 -0.49 -27.53
C SER A 240 6.31 -0.93 -26.32
N ASP A 241 6.57 -0.23 -25.22
CA ASP A 241 6.03 -0.32 -23.87
C ASP A 241 4.55 0.12 -23.78
N THR A 242 3.64 -0.53 -24.52
CA THR A 242 2.21 -0.12 -24.57
C THR A 242 1.18 -1.25 -24.60
N MET A 243 1.55 -2.53 -24.50
CA MET A 243 0.56 -3.63 -24.67
C MET A 243 0.23 -4.45 -23.40
N ASP A 244 0.85 -4.17 -22.24
CA ASP A 244 0.65 -4.97 -21.01
C ASP A 244 -0.30 -4.35 -19.97
N GLU A 245 -1.10 -3.35 -20.36
CA GLU A 245 -2.25 -2.86 -19.58
C GLU A 245 -3.57 -3.57 -19.95
N LEU A 246 -3.52 -4.58 -20.82
CA LEU A 246 -4.71 -5.26 -21.37
C LEU A 246 -5.05 -6.61 -20.74
N ASP A 247 -4.16 -7.21 -19.95
CA ASP A 247 -4.46 -8.48 -19.21
C ASP A 247 -5.19 -8.25 -17.87
N ASP A 248 -5.60 -7.00 -17.59
CA ASP A 248 -6.53 -6.63 -16.49
C ASP A 248 -7.94 -6.30 -17.02
N MET A 249 -8.29 -6.73 -18.24
CA MET A 249 -9.64 -6.57 -18.81
C MET A 249 -10.69 -7.59 -18.32
N ASP A 250 -10.37 -8.42 -17.32
CA ASP A 250 -11.38 -9.21 -16.56
C ASP A 250 -11.76 -8.54 -15.21
N ALA A 251 -11.34 -7.28 -15.00
CA ALA A 251 -11.77 -6.45 -13.87
C ALA A 251 -12.93 -5.48 -14.22
N GLN A 252 -13.71 -5.76 -15.28
CA GLN A 252 -14.84 -4.89 -15.67
C GLN A 252 -16.19 -5.21 -15.00
N ASN A 253 -16.22 -6.00 -13.92
CA ASN A 253 -17.44 -6.18 -13.12
C ASN A 253 -17.25 -5.97 -11.60
N ASP A 254 -16.19 -5.28 -11.18
CA ASP A 254 -16.08 -4.80 -9.80
C ASP A 254 -15.96 -3.27 -9.74
N ASP A 255 -16.90 -2.68 -9.01
CA ASP A 255 -17.27 -1.27 -8.87
C ASP A 255 -16.15 -0.37 -8.30
N HIS A 256 -15.16 -0.01 -9.12
CA HIS A 256 -14.28 1.13 -8.85
C HIS A 256 -14.70 2.34 -9.68
N CYS A 257 -15.41 3.26 -9.02
CA CYS A 257 -15.83 4.54 -9.57
C CYS A 257 -14.62 5.46 -9.79
N TYR A 258 -14.12 5.52 -11.03
CA TYR A 258 -13.29 6.64 -11.48
C TYR A 258 -14.20 7.82 -11.83
N VAL A 259 -14.01 8.95 -11.15
CA VAL A 259 -14.57 10.24 -11.59
C VAL A 259 -13.70 10.72 -12.75
N VAL A 260 -14.15 10.47 -13.98
CA VAL A 260 -13.63 11.13 -15.18
C VAL A 260 -14.18 12.55 -15.18
N ASN A 261 -13.30 13.54 -15.09
CA ASN A 261 -13.66 14.94 -15.25
C ASN A 261 -13.64 15.29 -16.75
N SER A 262 -14.75 15.82 -17.25
CA SER A 262 -14.94 16.20 -18.65
C SER A 262 -14.15 17.46 -18.99
N SER A 263 -12.87 17.32 -19.32
CA SER A 263 -12.05 18.39 -19.91
C SER A 263 -10.83 17.79 -20.60
N GLY A 264 -10.98 17.39 -21.85
CA GLY A 264 -9.89 16.87 -22.68
C GLY A 264 -8.89 17.96 -23.07
N GLN A 265 -7.94 18.29 -22.20
CA GLN A 265 -6.71 18.97 -22.59
C GLN A 265 -5.46 18.32 -21.96
N VAL A 266 -4.51 17.99 -22.84
CA VAL A 266 -3.15 17.53 -22.53
C VAL A 266 -2.39 18.70 -21.89
N SER A 267 -2.20 18.65 -20.57
CA SER A 267 -1.40 19.65 -19.87
C SER A 267 0.07 19.22 -19.83
N LYS A 268 0.90 19.89 -20.64
CA LYS A 268 2.36 19.79 -20.59
C LYS A 268 2.85 20.22 -19.20
N ARG A 269 3.79 19.44 -18.64
CA ARG A 269 4.51 19.71 -17.39
C ARG A 269 4.92 21.19 -17.27
N PHE A 270 4.31 21.91 -16.35
CA PHE A 270 4.91 23.11 -15.78
C PHE A 270 5.99 22.66 -14.77
N LYS A 271 7.25 22.93 -15.11
CA LYS A 271 8.32 23.06 -14.11
C LYS A 271 7.92 24.21 -13.20
N MET A 272 7.60 23.92 -11.94
CA MET A 272 7.62 24.95 -10.90
C MET A 272 9.05 25.07 -10.41
N ASP A 273 9.67 26.20 -10.71
CA ASP A 273 10.86 26.65 -10.01
C ASP A 273 10.50 27.09 -8.58
N PRO A 274 11.40 26.93 -7.60
CA PRO A 274 11.12 27.28 -6.21
C PRO A 274 11.01 28.79 -6.10
N LEU A 275 9.88 29.25 -5.54
CA LEU A 275 9.60 30.66 -5.31
C LEU A 275 10.65 31.30 -4.39
N ALA A 276 11.40 32.25 -4.96
CA ALA A 276 12.14 33.23 -4.20
C ALA A 276 11.16 34.12 -3.42
N VAL A 277 11.30 34.13 -2.10
CA VAL A 277 10.60 35.05 -1.20
C VAL A 277 11.31 36.40 -1.30
N CYS A 278 10.78 37.30 -2.14
CA CYS A 278 11.23 38.69 -2.16
C CYS A 278 10.54 39.47 -1.04
N SER A 279 11.30 39.75 0.02
CA SER A 279 10.98 40.77 1.01
C SER A 279 11.00 42.17 0.36
N THR A 280 9.88 42.90 0.38
CA THR A 280 9.88 44.33 0.06
C THR A 280 9.90 45.13 1.36
N THR A 281 11.11 45.49 1.79
CA THR A 281 11.34 46.58 2.75
C THR A 281 11.20 47.92 2.04
N SER A 282 10.49 48.82 2.70
CA SER A 282 10.34 50.24 2.43
C SER A 282 11.69 50.95 2.26
N GLY A 283 11.82 51.71 1.16
CA GLY A 283 12.97 52.58 0.88
C GLY A 283 12.49 53.83 0.14
N ASN A 284 12.36 54.90 0.91
CA ASN A 284 11.94 56.24 0.51
C ASN A 284 13.16 57.05 0.03
N SER A 285 13.14 57.59 -1.20
CA SER A 285 13.97 58.75 -1.56
C SER A 285 13.54 59.43 -2.87
N ASN A 286 13.14 60.70 -2.69
CA ASN A 286 13.03 61.86 -3.58
C ASN A 286 13.70 61.85 -4.98
N GLY A 287 13.04 62.52 -5.95
CA GLY A 287 13.70 62.99 -7.18
C GLY A 287 12.77 63.59 -8.25
N ALA A 288 12.31 64.83 -8.02
CA ALA A 288 11.88 65.92 -8.92
C ALA A 288 11.51 65.73 -10.43
N SER A 289 10.46 66.50 -10.80
CA SER A 289 10.20 67.18 -12.10
C SER A 289 9.74 66.32 -13.28
N SER A 290 8.71 66.62 -14.07
CA SER A 290 8.00 67.88 -14.36
C SER A 290 6.71 67.61 -15.17
N ASN A 291 5.82 68.63 -15.16
CA ASN A 291 4.82 69.00 -16.17
C ASN A 291 3.66 68.07 -16.58
N GLY A 292 2.46 68.50 -16.19
CA GLY A 292 1.48 69.03 -17.15
C GLY A 292 0.60 68.03 -17.90
N GLY A 293 -0.64 67.85 -17.43
CA GLY A 293 -1.66 67.11 -18.18
C GLY A 293 -3.02 67.16 -17.51
N VAL A 294 -3.85 68.09 -17.95
CA VAL A 294 -5.22 68.34 -17.50
C VAL A 294 -6.16 67.26 -18.07
N GLY A 295 -7.07 66.77 -17.24
CA GLY A 295 -8.37 66.27 -17.68
C GLY A 295 -8.46 64.78 -18.02
N SER A 296 -8.98 63.99 -17.08
CA SER A 296 -10.23 63.23 -17.26
C SER A 296 -10.45 62.32 -16.05
N SER A 297 -11.52 62.62 -15.33
CA SER A 297 -12.04 61.84 -14.21
C SER A 297 -12.43 60.43 -14.68
N SER A 298 -11.47 59.50 -14.64
CA SER A 298 -11.75 58.07 -14.73
C SER A 298 -12.01 57.57 -13.31
N TYR A 299 -13.28 57.34 -13.01
CA TYR A 299 -13.73 56.55 -11.87
C TYR A 299 -13.02 55.19 -11.92
N ARG A 300 -11.88 55.07 -11.25
CA ARG A 300 -11.26 53.78 -10.93
C ARG A 300 -12.25 53.05 -10.04
N ARG A 301 -13.08 52.19 -10.64
CA ARG A 301 -13.78 51.13 -9.92
C ARG A 301 -12.73 50.42 -9.10
N ASN A 302 -12.82 50.60 -7.79
CA ASN A 302 -12.18 49.77 -6.81
C ASN A 302 -12.76 48.38 -7.02
N VAL A 303 -12.11 47.59 -7.88
CA VAL A 303 -12.41 46.17 -8.03
C VAL A 303 -11.96 45.56 -6.71
N GLN A 304 -12.90 45.44 -5.78
CA GLN A 304 -12.74 44.63 -4.57
C GLN A 304 -12.19 43.29 -5.04
N GLN A 305 -10.92 43.03 -4.73
CA GLN A 305 -10.44 41.66 -4.85
C GLN A 305 -11.34 40.82 -3.95
N PRO A 306 -11.98 39.76 -4.49
CA PRO A 306 -12.76 38.86 -3.67
C PRO A 306 -11.86 38.38 -2.54
N ASP A 307 -12.34 38.55 -1.31
CA ASP A 307 -11.62 38.23 -0.09
C ASP A 307 -11.14 36.78 -0.22
N VAL A 308 -9.83 36.55 -0.06
CA VAL A 308 -9.24 35.21 -0.17
C VAL A 308 -9.98 34.22 0.74
N LEU A 309 -10.52 34.72 1.84
CA LEU A 309 -11.37 33.98 2.76
C LEU A 309 -12.68 33.48 2.11
N GLU A 310 -13.32 34.29 1.27
CA GLU A 310 -14.57 33.92 0.57
C GLU A 310 -14.32 32.75 -0.38
N GLN A 311 -13.21 32.77 -1.14
CA GLN A 311 -12.83 31.67 -2.02
C GLN A 311 -12.53 30.37 -1.26
N ILE A 312 -11.94 30.46 -0.06
CA ILE A 312 -11.68 29.30 0.81
C ILE A 312 -13.01 28.72 1.31
N LEU A 313 -13.93 29.57 1.76
CA LEU A 313 -15.25 29.15 2.24
C LEU A 313 -16.07 28.50 1.12
N GLU A 314 -16.07 29.06 -0.09
CA GLU A 314 -16.74 28.46 -1.25
C GLU A 314 -16.19 27.08 -1.59
N ARG A 315 -14.86 26.90 -1.55
CA ARG A 315 -14.24 25.57 -1.75
C ARG A 315 -14.64 24.58 -0.68
N LEU A 316 -14.70 25.00 0.59
CA LEU A 316 -15.08 24.13 1.70
C LEU A 316 -16.56 23.70 1.59
N VAL A 317 -17.45 24.63 1.22
CA VAL A 317 -18.86 24.33 0.94
C VAL A 317 -19.00 23.38 -0.26
N GLY A 318 -18.19 23.57 -1.32
CA GLY A 318 -18.15 22.67 -2.47
C GLY A 318 -17.76 21.25 -2.07
N LEU A 319 -16.67 21.09 -1.32
CA LEU A 319 -16.23 19.77 -0.81
C LEU A 319 -17.28 19.10 0.05
N GLN A 320 -17.99 19.86 0.90
CA GLN A 320 -19.05 19.31 1.74
C GLN A 320 -20.26 18.84 0.90
N LYS A 321 -20.64 19.58 -0.15
CA LYS A 321 -21.69 19.16 -1.08
C LYS A 321 -21.30 17.91 -1.86
N ASP A 322 -20.06 17.82 -2.31
CA ASP A 322 -19.56 16.65 -3.04
C ASP A 322 -19.52 15.40 -2.15
N ALA A 323 -19.14 15.56 -0.88
CA ALA A 323 -19.16 14.49 0.11
C ALA A 323 -20.59 13.98 0.37
N LEU A 324 -21.57 14.88 0.53
CA LEU A 324 -22.97 14.52 0.67
C LEU A 324 -23.50 13.79 -0.58
N ALA A 325 -23.21 14.30 -1.78
CA ALA A 325 -23.59 13.65 -3.03
C ALA A 325 -22.93 12.28 -3.24
N ALA A 326 -21.74 12.06 -2.69
CA ALA A 326 -21.10 10.74 -2.69
C ALA A 326 -21.81 9.77 -1.72
N GLN A 327 -22.22 10.24 -0.55
CA GLN A 327 -23.01 9.44 0.41
C GLN A 327 -24.39 9.07 -0.16
N ASP A 328 -25.09 10.00 -0.80
CA ASP A 328 -26.39 9.72 -1.44
C ASP A 328 -26.26 8.65 -2.53
N ARG A 329 -25.19 8.68 -3.32
CA ARG A 329 -24.89 7.64 -4.31
C ARG A 329 -24.61 6.28 -3.67
N GLN A 330 -23.92 6.26 -2.53
CA GLN A 330 -23.72 5.01 -1.78
C GLN A 330 -25.04 4.47 -1.22
N PHE A 331 -25.90 5.34 -0.68
CA PHE A 331 -27.20 4.95 -0.15
C PHE A 331 -28.11 4.38 -1.25
N ALA A 332 -28.17 5.03 -2.42
CA ALA A 332 -28.93 4.54 -3.57
C ALA A 332 -28.46 3.17 -4.07
N ARG A 333 -27.14 2.91 -4.07
CA ARG A 333 -26.59 1.58 -4.40
C ARG A 333 -27.00 0.53 -3.37
N MET A 334 -26.91 0.85 -2.09
CA MET A 334 -27.31 -0.06 -1.02
C MET A 334 -28.81 -0.38 -1.08
N GLU A 335 -29.66 0.62 -1.33
CA GLU A 335 -31.10 0.44 -1.52
C GLU A 335 -31.41 -0.50 -2.69
N LYS A 336 -30.69 -0.35 -3.82
CA LYS A 336 -30.81 -1.24 -4.97
C LYS A 336 -30.46 -2.69 -4.62
N ILE A 337 -29.34 -2.92 -3.92
CA ILE A 337 -28.91 -4.25 -3.48
C ILE A 337 -29.95 -4.90 -2.57
N ILE A 338 -30.53 -4.14 -1.63
CA ILE A 338 -31.59 -4.64 -0.73
C ILE A 338 -32.84 -5.03 -1.53
N LYS A 339 -33.24 -4.23 -2.52
CA LYS A 339 -34.39 -4.55 -3.40
C LYS A 339 -34.14 -5.82 -4.21
N ASP A 340 -32.95 -5.96 -4.79
CA ASP A 340 -32.58 -7.14 -5.59
C ASP A 340 -32.54 -8.40 -4.72
N ASN A 341 -31.98 -8.32 -3.51
CA ASN A 341 -31.97 -9.43 -2.54
C ASN A 341 -33.39 -9.81 -2.10
N THR A 342 -34.25 -8.82 -1.83
CA THR A 342 -35.66 -9.04 -1.49
C THR A 342 -36.39 -9.75 -2.64
N ALA A 343 -36.12 -9.37 -3.89
CA ALA A 343 -36.70 -10.01 -5.07
C ALA A 343 -36.20 -11.46 -5.24
N GLN A 344 -34.91 -11.71 -5.02
CA GLN A 344 -34.33 -13.06 -5.05
C GLN A 344 -34.94 -13.97 -3.95
N THR A 345 -35.08 -13.44 -2.73
CA THR A 345 -35.68 -14.15 -1.61
C THR A 345 -37.14 -14.52 -1.91
N ARG A 346 -37.90 -13.60 -2.54
CA ARG A 346 -39.27 -13.88 -2.99
C ARG A 346 -39.33 -15.00 -4.04
N ARG A 347 -38.46 -14.95 -5.06
CA ARG A 347 -38.38 -16.01 -6.09
C ARG A 347 -38.03 -17.36 -5.48
N LEU A 348 -37.11 -17.39 -4.52
CA LEU A 348 -36.75 -18.63 -3.81
C LEU A 348 -37.97 -19.19 -3.05
N ALA A 349 -38.71 -18.33 -2.34
CA ALA A 349 -39.93 -18.74 -1.65
C ALA A 349 -40.99 -19.30 -2.61
N GLU A 350 -41.17 -18.70 -3.79
CA GLU A 350 -42.07 -19.20 -4.84
C GLU A 350 -41.65 -20.58 -5.37
N VAL A 351 -40.35 -20.79 -5.61
CA VAL A 351 -39.82 -22.09 -6.04
C VAL A 351 -40.05 -23.16 -4.96
N MET A 352 -39.76 -22.84 -3.70
CA MET A 352 -40.01 -23.77 -2.59
C MET A 352 -41.50 -24.11 -2.47
N ASN A 353 -42.39 -23.13 -2.57
CA ASN A 353 -43.84 -23.38 -2.54
C ASN A 353 -44.30 -24.29 -3.69
N ARG A 354 -43.76 -24.12 -4.90
CA ARG A 354 -44.06 -25.02 -6.03
C ARG A 354 -43.60 -26.45 -5.77
N LEU A 355 -42.41 -26.62 -5.19
CA LEU A 355 -41.91 -27.95 -4.83
C LEU A 355 -42.80 -28.63 -3.78
N PHE A 356 -43.27 -27.88 -2.77
CA PHE A 356 -44.20 -28.41 -1.78
C PHE A 356 -45.55 -28.80 -2.39
N GLN A 357 -46.11 -27.99 -3.28
CA GLN A 357 -47.38 -28.31 -3.96
C GLN A 357 -47.24 -29.53 -4.89
N ASN A 358 -46.14 -29.64 -5.62
CA ASN A 358 -45.88 -30.79 -6.48
C ASN A 358 -45.75 -32.08 -5.65
N SER A 359 -45.09 -32.03 -4.49
CA SER A 359 -44.98 -33.17 -3.58
C SER A 359 -46.35 -33.64 -3.06
N GLN A 360 -47.26 -32.72 -2.74
CA GLN A 360 -48.61 -33.08 -2.28
C GLN A 360 -49.45 -33.73 -3.38
N ASN A 361 -49.36 -33.21 -4.61
CA ASN A 361 -50.10 -33.76 -5.76
C ASN A 361 -49.63 -35.18 -6.15
N GLU A 362 -48.36 -35.52 -5.96
CA GLU A 362 -47.85 -36.87 -6.21
C GLU A 362 -48.40 -37.90 -5.22
N ASP A 363 -48.62 -37.52 -3.95
CA ASP A 363 -49.18 -38.41 -2.94
C ASP A 363 -50.68 -38.67 -3.16
N ASP A 364 -51.43 -37.63 -3.56
CA ASP A 364 -52.85 -37.76 -3.91
C ASP A 364 -53.08 -38.63 -5.16
N SER A 365 -52.19 -38.52 -6.15
CA SER A 365 -52.25 -39.34 -7.37
C SER A 365 -52.02 -40.83 -7.08
N LYS A 366 -51.05 -41.16 -6.21
CA LYS A 366 -50.79 -42.55 -5.78
C LYS A 366 -51.96 -43.13 -4.98
N ASN A 367 -52.65 -42.32 -4.18
CA ASN A 367 -53.80 -42.76 -3.41
C ASN A 367 -55.03 -43.04 -4.29
N GLN A 368 -55.27 -42.23 -5.34
CA GLN A 368 -56.36 -42.50 -6.29
C GLN A 368 -56.14 -43.80 -7.08
N GLU A 369 -54.92 -44.08 -7.54
CA GLU A 369 -54.61 -45.31 -8.26
C GLU A 369 -54.80 -46.56 -7.39
N LYS A 370 -54.45 -46.46 -6.09
CA LYS A 370 -54.66 -47.54 -5.12
C LYS A 370 -56.15 -47.82 -4.84
N MET A 371 -57.00 -46.79 -4.81
CA MET A 371 -58.46 -46.99 -4.63
C MET A 371 -59.13 -47.54 -5.89
N SER A 372 -58.64 -47.21 -7.09
CA SER A 372 -59.22 -47.74 -8.34
C SER A 372 -58.84 -49.20 -8.62
N GLY A 373 -57.76 -49.73 -8.02
CA GLY A 373 -57.30 -51.11 -8.23
C GLY A 373 -58.03 -52.19 -7.44
N MET A 374 -58.85 -51.84 -6.44
CA MET A 374 -59.51 -52.82 -5.54
C MET A 374 -60.93 -53.22 -5.94
N THR A 375 -61.49 -52.72 -7.04
CA THR A 375 -62.90 -52.99 -7.42
C THR A 375 -63.09 -54.02 -8.55
N SER A 376 -62.05 -54.73 -9.00
CA SER A 376 -62.10 -55.59 -10.20
C SER A 376 -61.76 -57.08 -9.97
N SER A 377 -62.12 -57.67 -8.84
CA SER A 377 -61.80 -59.10 -8.57
C SER A 377 -62.92 -59.95 -7.94
N ASP A 378 -64.19 -59.62 -8.16
CA ASP A 378 -65.31 -60.52 -7.83
C ASP A 378 -66.29 -60.61 -9.01
N ALA A 379 -65.94 -61.44 -9.99
CA ALA A 379 -66.84 -61.93 -11.02
C ALA A 379 -66.26 -63.21 -11.66
N GLU A 380 -66.23 -64.30 -10.88
CA GLU A 380 -66.26 -65.68 -11.41
C GLU A 380 -67.10 -66.57 -10.49
#